data_AF-A0A7R9DW60-F1
#
_entry.id   AF-A0A7R9DW60-F1
#
_cell.length_a   1.000
_cell.length_b   1.000
_cell.length_c   1.000
_cell.angle_alpha   90.00
_cell.angle_beta   90.00
_cell.angle_gamma   90.00
#
_symmetry.space_group_name_H-M   'P 1'
#
loop_
_entity.id
_entity.type
_entity.pdbx_description
1 polymer ?
#
loop_
_entity_poly.entity_id
_entity_poly.type
_entity_poly.pdbx_seq_one_letter_code
_entity_poly.pdbx_strand_id
1 'polypeptide(L)'
;MTAGKSYRRLGPLLLLLLGVQGRIYDHCELARELRDRHEVPINQIPTWVCIARHESGYNTSAVNHYSGDHGLFQISQLYWCSPPGQGWACGVTCAELEDDDIEDDVVCARRIFRQHQRMSGNGFTAWSVYRSRCTGVNLGEYIEGCFDGTKNKSSTPEIRRANELVKRRVDRSFYRHNIFLKNLLQ
;
A
#
# COMPACT_ATOMS: atom_id res chain seq x y z
N MET A 1 -13.18 -10.25 -70.70
CA MET A 1 -13.24 -10.70 -69.29
C MET A 1 -12.14 -9.99 -68.53
N THR A 2 -12.42 -8.89 -67.83
CA THR A 2 -11.45 -8.16 -66.99
C THR A 2 -11.87 -8.31 -65.53
N ALA A 3 -11.05 -9.01 -64.74
CA ALA A 3 -11.30 -9.26 -63.33
C ALA A 3 -10.94 -8.02 -62.48
N GLY A 4 -11.93 -7.46 -61.79
CA GLY A 4 -11.73 -6.40 -60.80
C GLY A 4 -11.22 -6.97 -59.48
N LYS A 5 -10.07 -6.47 -58.99
CA LYS A 5 -9.58 -6.77 -57.65
C LYS A 5 -10.16 -5.77 -56.65
N SER A 6 -11.01 -6.27 -55.76
CA SER A 6 -11.62 -5.51 -54.65
C SER A 6 -10.63 -5.40 -53.50
N TYR A 7 -10.02 -4.23 -53.32
CA TYR A 7 -9.18 -3.92 -52.17
C TYR A 7 -10.06 -3.48 -50.99
N ARG A 8 -10.13 -4.29 -49.94
CA ARG A 8 -10.78 -3.93 -48.68
C ARG A 8 -9.95 -2.85 -48.01
N ARG A 9 -10.53 -1.65 -47.81
CA ARG A 9 -9.91 -0.56 -47.06
C ARG A 9 -9.78 -0.98 -45.59
N LEU A 10 -8.57 -1.26 -45.12
CA LEU A 10 -8.31 -1.35 -43.68
C LEU A 10 -8.47 0.05 -43.08
N GLY A 11 -9.46 0.22 -42.21
CA GLY A 11 -9.62 1.44 -41.42
C GLY A 11 -8.46 1.62 -40.43
N PRO A 12 -8.13 2.85 -40.02
CA PRO A 12 -7.05 3.09 -39.07
C PRO A 12 -7.45 2.54 -37.69
N LEU A 13 -6.66 1.59 -37.19
CA LEU A 13 -6.73 1.14 -35.81
C LEU A 13 -6.18 2.28 -34.94
N LEU A 14 -7.06 3.09 -34.37
CA LEU A 14 -6.71 4.13 -33.40
C LEU A 14 -6.22 3.43 -32.13
N LEU A 15 -4.92 3.21 -32.00
CA LEU A 15 -4.29 2.81 -30.73
C LEU A 15 -4.44 3.99 -29.76
N LEU A 16 -5.35 3.87 -28.80
CA LEU A 16 -5.34 4.72 -27.61
C LEU A 16 -4.14 4.30 -26.77
N LEU A 17 -3.05 5.07 -26.84
CA LEU A 17 -1.98 5.00 -25.85
C LEU A 17 -2.55 5.57 -24.55
N LEU A 18 -3.11 4.69 -23.70
CA LEU A 18 -3.25 4.98 -22.28
C LEU A 18 -1.83 5.15 -21.77
N GLY A 19 -1.37 6.40 -21.63
CA GLY A 19 -0.07 6.68 -21.07
C GLY A 19 -0.03 6.12 -19.65
N VAL A 20 0.97 5.28 -19.37
CA VAL A 20 1.36 4.90 -18.01
C VAL A 20 1.57 6.21 -17.24
N GLN A 21 0.67 6.50 -16.31
CA GLN A 21 0.76 7.70 -15.48
C GLN A 21 1.45 7.32 -14.19
N GLY A 22 2.73 7.69 -14.06
CA GLY A 22 3.42 7.63 -12.78
C GLY A 22 2.92 8.64 -11.79
N ARG A 23 3.13 8.36 -10.50
CA ARG A 23 2.92 9.34 -9.43
C ARG A 23 4.05 9.34 -8.41
N ILE A 24 4.17 10.46 -7.70
CA ILE A 24 5.08 10.61 -6.56
C ILE A 24 4.22 10.71 -5.31
N TYR A 25 4.34 9.74 -4.39
CA TYR A 25 3.58 9.75 -3.15
C TYR A 25 4.08 10.77 -2.14
N ASP A 26 3.16 11.32 -1.35
CA ASP A 26 3.46 11.77 0.01
C ASP A 26 3.68 10.57 0.94
N HIS A 27 4.55 10.67 1.95
CA HIS A 27 4.88 9.52 2.80
C HIS A 27 3.67 8.97 3.54
N CYS A 28 2.73 9.83 3.95
CA CYS A 28 1.51 9.38 4.60
C CYS A 28 0.47 8.84 3.63
N GLU A 29 0.45 9.31 2.39
CA GLU A 29 -0.38 8.70 1.35
C GLU A 29 0.06 7.26 1.11
N LEU A 30 1.35 7.02 0.88
CA LEU A 30 1.90 5.68 0.73
C LEU A 30 1.66 4.82 1.98
N ALA A 31 1.94 5.35 3.18
CA ALA A 31 1.73 4.61 4.42
C ALA A 31 0.27 4.14 4.61
N ARG A 32 -0.69 5.00 4.26
CA ARG A 32 -2.12 4.65 4.31
C ARG A 32 -2.51 3.65 3.24
N GLU A 33 -2.01 3.81 2.01
CA GLU A 33 -2.30 2.87 0.93
C GLU A 33 -1.80 1.46 1.24
N LEU A 34 -0.54 1.34 1.69
CA LEU A 34 0.03 0.07 2.16
C LEU A 34 -0.80 -0.57 3.28
N ARG A 35 -1.34 0.23 4.20
CA ARG A 35 -2.17 -0.25 5.30
C ARG A 35 -3.56 -0.68 4.84
N ASP A 36 -4.25 0.21 4.13
CA ASP A 36 -5.70 0.17 3.93
C ASP A 36 -6.09 -0.61 2.68
N ARG A 37 -5.26 -0.58 1.62
CA ARG A 37 -5.53 -1.30 0.37
C ARG A 37 -4.80 -2.64 0.31
N HIS A 38 -3.52 -2.66 0.67
CA HIS A 38 -2.68 -3.86 0.50
C HIS A 38 -2.46 -4.68 1.78
N GLU A 39 -3.06 -4.24 2.89
CA GLU A 39 -3.06 -4.93 4.20
C GLU A 39 -1.64 -5.29 4.68
N VAL A 40 -0.67 -4.43 4.41
CA VAL A 40 0.71 -4.59 4.91
C VAL A 40 0.68 -4.49 6.44
N PRO A 41 1.34 -5.43 7.16
CA PRO A 41 1.36 -5.39 8.62
C PRO A 41 1.84 -4.03 9.15
N ILE A 42 1.11 -3.44 10.09
CA ILE A 42 1.35 -2.07 10.58
C ILE A 42 2.78 -1.85 11.08
N ASN A 43 3.41 -2.88 11.63
CA ASN A 43 4.80 -2.85 12.11
C ASN A 43 5.84 -2.88 11.00
N GLN A 44 5.47 -3.25 9.77
CA GLN A 44 6.34 -3.25 8.59
C GLN A 44 6.25 -1.96 7.78
N ILE A 45 5.12 -1.25 7.84
CA ILE A 45 4.86 -0.05 7.03
C ILE A 45 5.99 1.00 7.16
N PRO A 46 6.49 1.35 8.36
CA PRO A 46 7.58 2.32 8.48
C PRO A 46 8.84 1.93 7.69
N THR A 47 9.17 0.64 7.66
CA THR A 47 10.31 0.13 6.91
C THR A 47 10.06 0.19 5.41
N TRP A 48 8.86 -0.19 4.95
CA TRP A 48 8.49 -0.12 3.53
C TRP A 48 8.51 1.32 3.01
N VAL A 49 7.98 2.27 3.78
CA VAL A 49 8.04 3.70 3.44
C VAL A 49 9.49 4.19 3.43
N CYS A 50 10.32 3.76 4.38
CA CYS A 50 11.76 4.06 4.35
C CYS A 50 12.44 3.55 3.08
N ILE A 51 12.19 2.29 2.71
CA ILE A 51 12.75 1.69 1.49
C ILE A 51 12.31 2.49 0.26
N ALA A 52 11.01 2.72 0.09
CA ALA A 52 10.50 3.49 -1.05
C ALA A 52 11.12 4.90 -1.14
N ARG A 53 11.36 5.57 0.01
CA ARG A 53 12.04 6.88 0.02
C ARG A 53 13.44 6.80 -0.57
N HIS A 54 14.22 5.80 -0.17
CA HIS A 54 15.65 5.71 -0.52
C HIS A 54 15.92 4.97 -1.82
N GLU A 55 14.98 4.15 -2.29
CA GLU A 55 15.06 3.47 -3.59
C GLU A 55 14.59 4.38 -4.73
N SER A 56 13.40 4.99 -4.60
CA SER A 56 12.73 5.70 -5.71
C SER A 56 12.37 7.15 -5.41
N GLY A 57 12.56 7.62 -4.18
CA GLY A 57 12.03 8.92 -3.75
C GLY A 57 10.50 8.97 -3.81
N TYR A 58 9.84 7.83 -3.58
CA TYR A 58 8.40 7.64 -3.67
C TYR A 58 7.79 7.72 -5.08
N ASN A 59 8.61 7.76 -6.13
CA ASN A 59 8.16 7.82 -7.52
C ASN A 59 7.85 6.42 -8.04
N THR A 60 6.59 6.17 -8.42
CA THR A 60 6.15 4.86 -8.95
C THR A 60 6.70 4.57 -10.34
N SER A 61 7.06 5.58 -11.14
CA SER A 61 7.72 5.38 -12.45
C SER A 61 9.25 5.49 -12.38
N ALA A 62 9.86 5.26 -11.23
CA ALA A 62 11.32 5.32 -11.12
C ALA A 62 11.97 4.16 -11.87
N VAL A 63 12.88 4.47 -12.81
CA VAL A 63 13.65 3.46 -13.54
C VAL A 63 15.14 3.73 -13.39
N ASN A 64 15.87 2.77 -12.85
CA ASN A 64 17.33 2.79 -12.81
C ASN A 64 17.89 1.94 -13.96
N HIS A 65 18.17 2.58 -15.09
CA HIS A 65 18.72 1.90 -16.27
C HIS A 65 20.10 1.28 -16.06
N TYR A 66 20.86 1.71 -15.04
CA TYR A 66 22.18 1.15 -14.76
C TYR A 66 22.09 -0.20 -14.04
N SER A 67 21.22 -0.33 -13.05
CA SER A 67 21.00 -1.59 -12.32
C SER A 67 19.88 -2.47 -12.91
N GLY A 68 19.00 -1.90 -13.72
CA GLY A 68 17.82 -2.59 -14.25
C GLY A 68 16.74 -2.77 -13.19
N ASP A 69 16.50 -1.75 -12.38
CA ASP A 69 15.50 -1.77 -11.32
C ASP A 69 14.35 -0.81 -11.61
N HIS A 70 13.14 -1.23 -11.25
CA HIS A 70 11.89 -0.63 -11.71
C HIS A 70 10.95 -0.33 -10.55
N GLY A 71 10.22 0.76 -10.68
CA GLY A 71 9.08 1.03 -9.83
C GLY A 71 9.40 1.59 -8.45
N LEU A 72 8.34 1.68 -7.65
CA LEU A 72 8.37 2.26 -6.30
C LEU A 72 9.40 1.57 -5.39
N PHE A 73 9.56 0.25 -5.54
CA PHE A 73 10.45 -0.57 -4.71
C PHE A 73 11.74 -1.00 -5.42
N GLN A 74 12.05 -0.44 -6.61
CA GLN A 74 13.23 -0.76 -7.40
C GLN A 74 13.43 -2.28 -7.57
N ILE A 75 12.41 -2.93 -8.13
CA ILE A 75 12.37 -4.38 -8.37
C ILE A 75 13.18 -4.71 -9.63
N SER A 76 14.12 -5.65 -9.50
CA SER A 76 15.08 -5.96 -10.57
C SER A 76 14.52 -6.78 -11.73
N GLN A 77 14.71 -6.29 -12.95
CA GLN A 77 14.42 -6.99 -14.23
C GLN A 77 15.27 -8.24 -14.46
N LEU A 78 16.33 -8.44 -13.67
CA LEU A 78 17.19 -9.61 -13.77
C LEU A 78 16.52 -10.88 -13.21
N TYR A 79 15.59 -10.71 -12.27
CA TYR A 79 15.02 -11.82 -11.50
C TYR A 79 13.48 -11.80 -11.43
N TRP A 80 12.86 -10.61 -11.36
CA TRP A 80 11.47 -10.49 -10.90
C TRP A 80 10.48 -10.12 -12.01
N CYS A 81 10.82 -9.17 -12.89
CA CYS A 81 9.94 -8.71 -13.98
C CYS A 81 10.60 -8.81 -15.36
N SER A 82 9.79 -8.92 -16.42
CA SER A 82 10.24 -8.77 -17.82
C SER A 82 9.07 -8.61 -18.80
N PRO A 83 9.20 -7.95 -19.96
CA PRO A 83 10.34 -7.19 -20.43
C PRO A 83 10.44 -5.80 -19.76
N PRO A 84 11.61 -5.13 -19.86
CA PRO A 84 12.90 -5.65 -20.32
C PRO A 84 13.49 -6.72 -19.38
N GLY A 85 14.63 -7.31 -19.75
CA GLY A 85 15.29 -8.34 -18.96
C GLY A 85 14.69 -9.73 -19.14
N GLN A 86 14.98 -10.62 -18.19
CA GLN A 86 14.65 -12.04 -18.23
C GLN A 86 14.04 -12.55 -16.91
N GLY A 87 13.88 -11.66 -15.93
CA GLY A 87 13.22 -11.95 -14.67
C GLY A 87 11.75 -12.26 -14.90
N TRP A 88 11.22 -13.28 -14.26
CA TRP A 88 9.78 -13.60 -14.38
C TRP A 88 9.24 -14.21 -13.09
N ALA A 89 9.99 -14.10 -12.00
CA ALA A 89 9.56 -14.66 -10.73
C ALA A 89 8.28 -14.01 -10.22
N CYS A 90 7.97 -12.75 -10.56
CA CYS A 90 6.70 -12.12 -10.21
C CYS A 90 5.60 -12.32 -11.25
N GLY A 91 5.94 -12.72 -12.49
CA GLY A 91 4.95 -12.94 -13.56
C GLY A 91 4.32 -11.66 -14.09
N VAL A 92 5.05 -10.54 -14.01
CA VAL A 92 4.64 -9.20 -14.44
C VAL A 92 5.71 -8.59 -15.34
N THR A 93 5.28 -7.73 -16.26
CA THR A 93 6.16 -6.88 -17.04
C THR A 93 6.75 -5.78 -16.17
N CYS A 94 7.94 -5.28 -16.50
CA CYS A 94 8.50 -4.21 -15.69
C CYS A 94 7.77 -2.88 -15.89
N ALA A 95 7.05 -2.73 -17.00
CA ALA A 95 6.21 -1.57 -17.25
C ALA A 95 4.95 -1.53 -16.37
N GLU A 96 4.43 -2.68 -15.94
CA GLU A 96 3.33 -2.74 -14.96
C GLU A 96 3.81 -2.18 -13.60
N LEU A 97 5.06 -2.47 -13.20
CA LEU A 97 5.68 -1.92 -12.00
C LEU A 97 6.03 -0.41 -12.09
N GLU A 98 5.75 0.25 -13.21
CA GLU A 98 6.10 1.65 -13.47
C GLU A 98 4.86 2.57 -13.53
N ASP A 99 3.66 2.05 -13.28
CA ASP A 99 2.41 2.81 -13.34
C ASP A 99 2.02 3.43 -11.98
N ASP A 100 0.79 3.95 -11.81
CA ASP A 100 0.33 4.53 -10.54
C ASP A 100 -0.30 3.52 -9.57
N ASP A 101 -0.69 2.34 -10.06
CA ASP A 101 -1.36 1.27 -9.32
C ASP A 101 -0.35 0.26 -8.77
N ILE A 102 0.04 0.46 -7.51
CA ILE A 102 1.10 -0.32 -6.88
C ILE A 102 0.67 -1.72 -6.39
N GLU A 103 -0.48 -2.25 -6.82
CA GLU A 103 -0.93 -3.58 -6.38
C GLU A 103 0.07 -4.67 -6.77
N ASP A 104 0.52 -4.68 -8.01
CA ASP A 104 1.48 -5.66 -8.52
C ASP A 104 2.89 -5.44 -7.94
N ASP A 105 3.32 -4.18 -7.74
CA ASP A 105 4.49 -3.79 -6.97
C ASP A 105 4.50 -4.43 -5.58
N VAL A 106 3.43 -4.21 -4.81
CA VAL A 106 3.34 -4.68 -3.41
C VAL A 106 3.26 -6.20 -3.35
N VAL A 107 2.54 -6.84 -4.28
CA VAL A 107 2.50 -8.31 -4.39
C VAL A 107 3.88 -8.87 -4.67
N CYS A 108 4.62 -8.28 -5.62
CA CYS A 108 5.97 -8.70 -5.97
C CYS A 108 6.94 -8.45 -4.80
N ALA A 109 6.95 -7.26 -4.20
CA ALA A 109 7.78 -6.93 -3.05
C ALA A 109 7.54 -7.87 -1.86
N ARG A 110 6.28 -8.23 -1.55
CA ARG A 110 5.96 -9.22 -0.51
C ARG A 110 6.48 -10.62 -0.85
N ARG A 111 6.51 -11.01 -2.13
CA ARG A 111 7.13 -12.27 -2.57
C ARG A 111 8.64 -12.26 -2.33
N ILE A 112 9.31 -11.17 -2.73
CA ILE A 112 10.75 -10.96 -2.48
C ILE A 112 11.04 -11.02 -0.98
N PHE A 113 10.28 -10.26 -0.18
CA PHE A 113 10.39 -10.24 1.28
C PHE A 113 10.30 -11.65 1.88
N ARG A 114 9.29 -12.45 1.50
CA ARG A 114 9.13 -13.82 2.01
C ARG A 114 10.28 -14.74 1.62
N GLN A 115 10.82 -14.60 0.41
CA GLN A 115 11.96 -15.38 -0.03
C GLN A 115 13.21 -15.05 0.81
N HIS A 116 13.52 -13.76 0.97
CA HIS A 116 14.66 -13.32 1.78
C HIS A 116 14.46 -13.62 3.27
N GLN A 117 13.23 -13.53 3.78
CA GLN A 117 12.91 -13.91 5.16
C GLN A 117 13.29 -15.36 5.46
N ARG A 118 13.07 -16.28 4.51
CA ARG A 118 13.46 -17.68 4.64
C ARG A 118 14.98 -17.89 4.57
N MET A 119 15.68 -17.06 3.79
CA MET A 119 17.11 -17.20 3.54
C MET A 119 17.98 -16.56 4.63
N SER A 120 17.59 -15.40 5.14
CA SER A 120 18.43 -14.58 6.03
C SER A 120 17.81 -14.29 7.40
N GLY A 121 16.55 -14.70 7.64
CA GLY A 121 15.80 -14.35 8.85
C GLY A 121 15.28 -12.91 8.87
N ASN A 122 15.54 -12.11 7.83
CA ASN A 122 15.00 -10.76 7.71
C ASN A 122 14.69 -10.44 6.23
N GLY A 123 13.42 -10.40 5.87
CA GLY A 123 12.97 -10.19 4.49
C GLY A 123 13.38 -8.86 3.88
N PHE A 124 13.59 -7.81 4.68
CA PHE A 124 14.00 -6.50 4.17
C PHE A 124 15.45 -6.46 3.66
N THR A 125 16.25 -7.50 3.95
CA THR A 125 17.62 -7.62 3.43
C THR A 125 17.71 -7.84 1.93
N ALA A 126 16.57 -7.97 1.23
CA ALA A 126 16.53 -7.97 -0.22
C ALA A 126 16.87 -6.59 -0.83
N TRP A 127 16.57 -5.50 -0.11
CA TRP A 127 16.82 -4.14 -0.57
C TRP A 127 18.17 -3.64 -0.07
N SER A 128 19.02 -3.19 -1.00
CA SER A 128 20.38 -2.77 -0.68
C SER A 128 20.40 -1.54 0.25
N VAL A 129 19.42 -0.64 0.13
CA VAL A 129 19.30 0.55 0.98
C VAL A 129 18.90 0.21 2.42
N TYR A 130 18.29 -0.95 2.68
CA TYR A 130 17.72 -1.26 3.98
C TYR A 130 18.76 -1.18 5.11
N ARG A 131 19.93 -1.81 4.92
CA ARG A 131 21.00 -1.84 5.94
C ARG A 131 21.68 -0.51 6.17
N SER A 132 21.72 0.37 5.17
CA SER A 132 22.45 1.64 5.26
C SER A 132 21.55 2.82 5.62
N ARG A 133 20.25 2.74 5.31
CA ARG A 133 19.29 3.85 5.44
C ARG A 133 18.12 3.58 6.38
N CYS A 134 17.76 2.32 6.60
CA CYS A 134 16.53 1.94 7.32
C CYS A 134 16.76 1.11 8.59
N THR A 135 18.02 0.79 8.93
CA THR A 135 18.37 0.13 10.20
C THR A 135 19.04 1.10 11.16
N GLY A 136 18.74 0.99 12.46
CA GLY A 136 19.33 1.86 13.49
C GLY A 136 18.84 3.32 13.46
N VAL A 137 17.80 3.59 12.69
CA VAL A 137 17.15 4.91 12.58
C VAL A 137 15.79 4.88 13.28
N ASN A 138 15.27 6.07 13.60
CA ASN A 138 13.90 6.21 14.10
C ASN A 138 12.90 6.05 12.95
N LEU A 139 12.47 4.81 12.70
CA LEU A 139 11.50 4.52 11.64
C LEU A 139 10.14 5.22 11.83
N GLY A 140 9.80 5.65 13.04
CA GLY A 140 8.57 6.39 13.31
C GLY A 140 8.46 7.71 12.54
N GLU A 141 9.59 8.35 12.20
CA GLU A 141 9.63 9.58 11.40
C GLU A 141 9.07 9.39 9.98
N TYR A 142 9.15 8.17 9.44
CA TYR A 142 8.61 7.87 8.10
C TYR A 142 7.09 7.72 8.08
N ILE A 143 6.44 7.66 9.25
CA ILE A 143 4.98 7.55 9.36
C ILE A 143 4.40 8.56 10.36
N GLU A 144 5.17 9.59 10.71
CA GLU A 144 4.73 10.62 11.64
C GLU A 144 3.51 11.35 11.05
N GLY A 145 2.46 11.49 11.86
CA GLY A 145 1.20 12.13 11.44
C GLY A 145 0.28 11.27 10.57
N CYS A 146 0.73 10.10 10.07
CA CYS A 146 -0.01 9.39 9.02
C CYS A 146 -1.29 8.70 9.50
N PHE A 147 -1.37 8.38 10.79
CA PHE A 147 -2.43 7.58 11.37
C PHE A 147 -3.21 8.28 12.50
N ASP A 148 -2.94 9.56 12.74
CA ASP A 148 -3.54 10.32 13.84
C ASP A 148 -5.05 10.55 13.69
N GLY A 149 -5.59 10.35 12.48
CA GLY A 149 -7.04 10.31 12.22
C GLY A 149 -7.78 9.09 12.80
N THR A 150 -7.08 8.13 13.43
CA THR A 150 -7.71 7.01 14.15
C THR A 150 -7.96 7.31 15.62
N LYS A 151 -7.43 8.42 16.15
CA LYS A 151 -7.79 8.91 17.48
C LYS A 151 -8.93 9.93 17.36
N ASN A 152 -10.12 9.50 17.77
CA ASN A 152 -11.28 10.30 18.19
C ASN A 152 -12.41 10.55 17.18
N LYS A 153 -13.27 9.55 16.97
CA LYS A 153 -14.74 9.79 16.93
C LYS A 153 -15.49 9.26 18.17
N SER A 154 -14.80 8.63 19.12
CA SER A 154 -15.41 8.06 20.35
C SER A 154 -15.22 8.95 21.60
N SER A 155 -14.48 10.05 21.47
CA SER A 155 -13.88 10.78 22.59
C SER A 155 -13.94 12.29 22.41
N THR A 156 -14.69 12.80 21.42
CA THR A 156 -15.17 14.17 21.49
C THR A 156 -15.96 14.33 22.81
N PRO A 157 -15.80 15.46 23.54
CA PRO A 157 -16.53 15.71 24.77
C PRO A 157 -18.05 15.53 24.62
N GLU A 158 -18.57 15.82 23.43
CA GLU A 158 -19.97 15.64 23.05
C GLU A 158 -20.39 14.16 23.01
N ILE A 159 -19.60 13.29 22.37
CA ILE A 159 -19.90 11.85 22.26
C ILE A 159 -19.70 11.16 23.61
N ARG A 160 -18.71 11.57 24.41
CA ARG A 160 -18.59 11.12 25.82
C ARG A 160 -19.82 11.46 26.64
N ARG A 161 -20.32 12.70 26.55
CA ARG A 161 -21.55 13.12 27.23
C ARG A 161 -22.77 12.36 26.74
N ALA A 162 -22.91 12.16 25.43
CA ALA A 162 -24.00 11.37 24.86
C ALA A 162 -23.99 9.92 25.36
N ASN A 163 -22.81 9.29 25.39
CA ASN A 163 -22.64 7.92 25.89
C ASN A 163 -22.95 7.80 27.39
N GLU A 164 -22.56 8.79 28.21
CA GLU A 164 -22.93 8.83 29.63
C GLU A 164 -24.44 9.00 29.84
N LEU A 165 -25.12 9.82 29.02
CA LEU A 165 -26.57 9.99 29.07
C LEU A 165 -27.32 8.72 28.66
N VAL A 166 -26.85 8.03 27.61
CA VAL A 166 -27.40 6.75 27.17
C VAL A 166 -27.22 5.69 28.26
N LYS A 167 -26.02 5.59 28.85
CA LYS A 167 -25.75 4.65 29.96
C LYS A 167 -26.68 4.91 31.16
N ARG A 168 -26.82 6.18 31.58
CA ARG A 168 -27.76 6.57 32.65
C ARG A 168 -29.22 6.24 32.32
N ARG A 169 -29.62 6.33 31.06
CA ARG A 169 -30.98 5.98 30.61
C ARG A 169 -31.20 4.46 30.65
N VAL A 170 -30.22 3.68 30.21
CA VAL A 170 -30.25 2.20 30.26
C VAL A 170 -30.30 1.72 31.70
N ASP A 171 -29.42 2.22 32.56
CA ASP A 171 -29.40 1.88 33.99
C ASP A 171 -30.77 2.19 34.63
N ARG A 172 -31.31 3.39 34.40
CA ARG A 172 -32.62 3.79 34.96
C ARG A 172 -33.77 2.93 34.43
N SER A 173 -33.71 2.49 33.16
CA SER A 173 -34.68 1.55 32.59
C SER A 173 -34.58 0.18 33.24
N PHE A 174 -33.36 -0.32 33.48
CA PHE A 174 -33.10 -1.58 34.16
C PHE A 174 -33.65 -1.58 35.60
N TYR A 175 -33.39 -0.52 36.38
CA TYR A 175 -33.98 -0.34 37.71
C TYR A 175 -35.51 -0.19 37.69
N ARG A 176 -36.08 0.41 36.65
CA ARG A 176 -37.54 0.59 36.51
C ARG A 176 -38.28 -0.72 36.19
N HIS A 177 -37.63 -1.68 35.53
CA HIS A 177 -38.27 -2.94 35.14
C HIS A 177 -37.90 -4.12 36.05
N ASN A 178 -36.88 -3.98 36.90
CA ASN A 178 -36.53 -4.99 37.89
C ASN A 178 -37.27 -4.74 39.21
N ILE A 179 -38.36 -5.49 39.43
CA ILE A 179 -39.20 -5.42 40.64
C ILE A 179 -38.41 -5.66 41.93
N PHE A 180 -37.36 -6.48 41.90
CA PHE A 180 -36.53 -6.79 43.06
C PHE A 180 -35.63 -5.61 43.49
N LEU A 181 -35.18 -4.77 42.56
CA LEU A 181 -34.26 -3.67 42.85
C LEU A 181 -34.95 -2.37 43.29
N LYS A 182 -36.28 -2.26 43.12
CA LYS A 182 -37.04 -1.05 43.51
C LYS A 182 -37.14 -0.85 45.02
N ASN A 183 -37.01 -1.90 45.81
CA ASN A 183 -37.22 -1.87 47.26
C ASN A 183 -35.93 -1.66 48.08
N LEU A 184 -34.79 -1.39 47.42
CA LEU A 184 -33.49 -1.21 48.10
C LEU A 184 -33.15 0.27 48.42
N LEU A 185 -34.06 1.21 48.14
CA LEU A 185 -33.90 2.65 48.39
C LEU A 185 -35.02 3.25 49.27
N GLN A 186 -35.70 2.42 50.06
CA GLN A 186 -36.50 2.84 51.23
C GLN A 186 -35.73 2.48 52.49
#